data_AF-A0A9D6RCB0-F1
#
_entry.id   AF-A0A9D6RCB0-F1
#
_cell.length_a   1.000
_cell.length_b   1.000
_cell.length_c   1.000
_cell.angle_alpha   90.00
_cell.angle_beta   90.00
_cell.angle_gamma   90.00
#
_symmetry.space_group_name_H-M   'P 1'
#
loop_
_entity.id
_entity.type
_entity.pdbx_description
1 polymer ?
#
loop_
_entity_poly.entity_id
_entity_poly.type
_entity_poly.pdbx_seq_one_letter_code
_entity_poly.pdbx_strand_id
1 'polypeptide(L)' 'MPGTQATKACCQRTITRMMQVIRESYVSFPVIKDVPCEECKEILAIRVYTKPE' A
#
# COMPACT_ATOMS: atom_id res chain seq x y z
N MET A 1 14.26 -1.36 -15.76
CA MET A 1 13.16 -1.81 -14.90
C MET A 1 13.55 -1.48 -13.47
N PRO A 2 12.88 -0.56 -12.75
CA PRO A 2 13.30 -0.22 -11.39
C PRO A 2 13.04 -1.42 -10.48
N GLY A 3 14.12 -1.87 -9.82
CA GLY A 3 14.16 -3.10 -9.05
C GLY A 3 13.17 -3.09 -7.90
N THR A 4 12.40 -4.17 -7.81
CA THR A 4 11.62 -4.58 -6.65
C THR A 4 12.60 -4.71 -5.48
N GLN A 5 12.74 -3.66 -4.67
CA GLN A 5 13.37 -3.80 -3.36
C GLN A 5 12.60 -4.89 -2.63
N ALA A 6 13.29 -5.91 -2.11
CA ALA A 6 12.68 -6.96 -1.32
C ALA A 6 11.91 -6.30 -0.16
N THR A 7 10.58 -6.24 -0.29
CA THR A 7 9.72 -5.55 0.66
C THR A 7 9.88 -6.23 2.00
N LYS A 8 10.37 -5.49 3.01
CA LYS A 8 10.52 -6.03 4.36
C LYS A 8 9.18 -6.57 4.85
N ALA A 9 9.19 -7.64 5.64
CA ALA A 9 7.96 -8.28 6.12
C ALA A 9 7.03 -7.30 6.86
N CYS A 10 7.59 -6.32 7.59
CA CYS A 10 6.85 -5.24 8.24
C CYS A 10 6.10 -4.36 7.24
N CYS A 11 6.79 -3.89 6.19
CA CYS A 11 6.21 -3.09 5.11
C CYS A 11 5.09 -3.85 4.40
N GLN A 12 5.28 -5.15 4.16
CA GLN A 12 4.28 -5.99 3.49
C GLN A 12 2.99 -6.11 4.31
N ARG A 13 3.09 -6.23 5.64
CA ARG A 13 1.91 -6.20 6.53
C ARG A 13 1.16 -4.87 6.45
N THR A 14 1.89 -3.75 6.47
CA THR A 14 1.29 -2.42 6.34
C THR A 14 0.59 -2.25 4.99
N ILE A 15 1.19 -2.72 3.89
CA ILE A 15 0.58 -2.70 2.56
C ILE A 15 -0.70 -3.52 2.53
N THR A 16 -0.67 -4.76 3.01
CA THR A 16 -1.85 -5.65 3.03
C THR A 16 -2.99 -5.02 3.83
N ARG A 17 -2.69 -4.48 5.02
CA ARG A 17 -3.69 -3.80 5.86
C ARG A 17 -4.29 -2.60 5.16
N MET A 18 -3.47 -1.74 4.56
CA MET A 18 -3.98 -0.56 3.87
C MET A 18 -4.75 -0.94 2.60
N MET A 19 -4.37 -2.00 1.88
CA MET A 19 -5.16 -2.52 0.76
C MET A 19 -6.56 -2.96 1.19
N GLN A 20 -6.71 -3.62 2.36
CA GLN A 20 -8.02 -3.97 2.90
C GLN A 20 -8.84 -2.72 3.22
N VAL A 21 -8.25 -1.74 3.90
CA VAL A 21 -8.92 -0.45 4.18
C VAL A 21 -9.36 0.23 2.89
N ILE A 22 -8.52 0.22 1.86
CA ILE A 22 -8.86 0.81 0.55
C ILE A 22 -10.05 0.08 -0.06
N ARG A 23 -10.07 -1.26 -0.02
CA ARG A 23 -11.18 -2.10 -0.52
C ARG A 23 -12.50 -1.80 0.18
N GLU A 24 -12.47 -1.62 1.49
CA GLU A 24 -13.68 -1.44 2.31
C GLU A 24 -14.17 0.02 2.34
N SER A 25 -13.25 0.99 2.28
CA SER A 25 -13.57 2.40 2.54
C SER A 25 -13.73 3.26 1.29
N TYR A 26 -13.15 2.87 0.15
CA TYR A 26 -13.17 3.70 -1.05
C TYR A 26 -14.25 3.21 -2.03
N VAL A 27 -15.20 4.10 -2.30
CA VAL A 27 -16.31 3.88 -3.24
C VAL A 27 -15.95 4.24 -4.69
N SER A 28 -14.81 4.90 -4.91
CA SER A 28 -14.29 5.32 -6.23
C SER A 28 -12.76 5.38 -6.18
N PHE A 29 -12.06 4.87 -7.19
CA PHE A 29 -10.59 4.78 -7.24
C PHE A 29 -10.11 5.48 -8.51
N PRO A 30 -9.13 6.40 -8.45
CA PRO A 30 -7.75 6.03 -8.11
C PRO A 30 -7.26 6.52 -6.73
N VAL A 31 -6.65 5.63 -5.95
CA VAL A 31 -6.04 5.93 -4.64
C VAL A 31 -4.52 5.93 -4.78
N ILE A 32 -3.90 7.09 -4.55
CA ILE A 32 -2.45 7.22 -4.40
C ILE A 32 -2.20 7.77 -3.01
N LYS A 33 -1.56 6.98 -2.15
CA LYS A 33 -1.29 7.37 -0.77
C LYS A 33 0.08 6.90 -0.33
N ASP A 34 0.84 7.83 0.24
CA ASP A 34 2.09 7.54 0.93
C ASP A 34 1.79 7.18 2.38
N VAL A 35 2.22 6.00 2.80
CA VAL A 35 1.92 5.43 4.11
C VAL A 35 3.22 5.09 4.81
N PRO A 36 3.50 5.64 6.00
CA PRO A 36 4.66 5.21 6.77
C PRO A 36 4.42 3.78 7.30
N CYS A 37 5.41 2.91 7.16
CA CYS A 37 5.43 1.66 7.89
C CYS A 37 5.55 1.95 9.39
N GLU A 38 4.69 1.34 10.21
CA GLU A 38 4.65 1.55 11.65
C GLU A 38 5.96 1.08 12.34
N GLU A 39 6.66 0.11 11.75
CA GLU A 39 7.85 -0.50 12.35
C GLU A 39 9.15 0.18 11.87
N CYS A 40 9.38 0.24 10.56
CA CYS A 40 10.64 0.74 10.01
C CYS A 40 10.59 2.21 9.59
N LYS A 41 9.43 2.87 9.71
CA LYS A 41 9.18 4.27 9.30
C LYS A 41 9.48 4.57 7.83
N GLU A 42 9.62 3.52 7.01
CA GLU A 42 9.80 3.64 5.57
C GLU A 42 8.50 4.10 4.93
N ILE A 43 8.59 5.03 3.98
CA ILE A 43 7.42 5.57 3.28
C ILE A 43 7.05 4.59 2.16
N LEU A 44 5.85 4.00 2.27
CA LEU A 44 5.30 3.04 1.33
C LEU A 44 4.31 3.76 0.41
N ALA A 45 4.65 3.86 -0.87
CA ALA A 45 3.77 4.42 -1.88
C ALA A 45 2.74 3.36 -2.30
N ILE A 46 1.49 3.51 -1.85
CA ILE A 46 0.38 2.63 -2.21
C ILE A 46 -0.39 3.28 -3.35
N ARG A 47 -0.40 2.62 -4.51
CA ARG A 47 -1.06 3.10 -5.73
C ARG A 47 -2.08 2.07 -6.19
N VAL A 48 -3.35 2.47 -6.22
CA VAL A 48 -4.50 1.66 -6.63
C VAL A 48 -5.23 2.44 -7.72
N TYR A 49 -5.03 2.05 -8.97
CA TYR A 49 -5.60 2.75 -10.13
C TYR A 49 -6.97 2.20 -10.53
N THR A 50 -7.25 0.95 -10.15
CA THR A 50 -8.49 0.23 -10.44
C THR A 50 -8.99 -0.45 -9.17
N LYS A 51 -10.30 -0.75 -9.11
CA LYS A 51 -10.84 -1.54 -8.00
C LYS A 51 -10.10 -2.90 -7.97
N PRO A 52 -9.46 -3.28 -6.85
CA PRO A 52 -8.82 -4.58 -6.78
C PRO A 52 -9.91 -5.67 -6.83
N GLU A 53 -9.72 -6.63 -7.73
CA GLU A 53 -10.60 -7.81 -7.94
C GLU A 53 -10.51 -8.82 -6.79
#